data_AF-A0A163JIF4-F1
#
_entry.id   AF-A0A163JIF4-F1
#
_cell.length_a   1.000
_cell.length_b   1.000
_cell.length_c   1.000
_cell.angle_alpha   90.00
_cell.angle_beta   90.00
_cell.angle_gamma   90.00
#
_symmetry.space_group_name_H-M   'P 1'
#
loop_
_entity.id
_entity.type
_entity.pdbx_description
1 polymer ?
#
loop_
_entity_poly.entity_id
_entity_poly.type
_entity_poly.pdbx_seq_one_letter_code
_entity_poly.pdbx_strand_id
1 'polypeptide(L)'
;MVQSLADFPTNSRSFHLALTSLDPSTSLCKKLFPAIDEWHDRLVTKKLGPDNNNSIQPTAAVNAFVQAIMLLRKTFIQGSVLMTKPLPCHSIWQHLIFSDPAYLSLKREANIIALKCSSILTLKC
;
A
#
# COMPACT_ATOMS: atom_id res chain seq x y z
N MET A 1 -5.81 23.24 6.95
CA MET A 1 -4.44 23.64 6.50
C MET A 1 -3.74 22.52 5.74
N VAL A 2 -3.60 21.31 6.30
CA VAL A 2 -2.91 20.17 5.64
C VAL A 2 -3.50 19.81 4.26
N GLN A 3 -4.82 19.89 4.09
CA GLN A 3 -5.49 19.52 2.82
C GLN A 3 -5.15 20.47 1.67
N SER A 4 -5.19 21.78 1.92
CA SER A 4 -4.81 22.79 0.92
C SER A 4 -3.35 22.67 0.48
N LEU A 5 -2.48 22.10 1.32
CA LEU A 5 -1.06 21.87 1.00
C LEU A 5 -0.84 20.64 0.13
N ALA A 6 -1.82 19.74 0.05
CA ALA A 6 -1.80 18.54 -0.78
C ALA A 6 -2.74 18.68 -2.00
N ASP A 7 -3.02 19.92 -2.40
CA ASP A 7 -3.91 20.29 -3.52
C ASP A 7 -5.34 19.72 -3.42
N PHE A 8 -5.77 19.36 -2.20
CA PHE A 8 -7.12 18.89 -1.95
C PHE A 8 -8.08 20.06 -1.67
N PRO A 9 -9.31 20.05 -2.23
CA PRO A 9 -10.26 21.16 -2.08
C PRO A 9 -10.68 21.35 -0.62
N THR A 10 -10.49 22.54 -0.06
CA THR A 10 -10.59 22.82 1.38
C THR A 10 -11.97 22.55 2.01
N ASN A 11 -13.03 22.45 1.19
CA ASN A 11 -14.43 22.31 1.62
C ASN A 11 -15.05 20.93 1.32
N SER A 12 -14.27 19.97 0.83
CA SER A 12 -14.78 18.61 0.61
C SER A 12 -14.80 17.81 1.91
N ARG A 13 -15.93 17.15 2.20
CA ARG A 13 -16.07 16.27 3.38
C ARG A 13 -15.31 14.95 3.23
N SER A 14 -14.89 14.59 2.01
CA SER A 14 -14.11 13.38 1.75
C SER A 14 -13.05 13.62 0.67
N PHE A 15 -11.89 13.02 0.88
CA PHE A 15 -10.75 13.05 -0.06
C PHE A 15 -10.31 11.61 -0.26
N HIS A 16 -10.30 11.17 -1.51
CA HIS A 16 -9.86 9.82 -1.84
C HIS A 16 -8.83 9.92 -2.96
N LEU A 17 -7.58 9.57 -2.66
CA LEU A 17 -6.69 9.06 -3.71
C LEU A 17 -7.39 7.86 -4.34
N ALA A 18 -7.44 7.83 -5.67
CA ALA A 18 -7.98 6.67 -6.36
C ALA A 18 -7.09 5.46 -6.00
N LEU A 19 -7.60 4.62 -5.12
CA LEU A 19 -7.04 3.33 -4.72
C LEU A 19 -8.08 2.27 -5.05
N THR A 20 -7.62 1.04 -5.26
CA THR A 20 -8.57 -0.07 -5.27
C THR A 20 -9.16 -0.19 -3.87
N SER A 21 -10.49 -0.23 -3.74
CA SER A 21 -11.16 -0.56 -2.46
C SER A 21 -10.85 -1.99 -1.99
N LEU A 22 -10.18 -2.78 -2.81
CA LEU A 22 -9.75 -4.14 -2.51
C LEU A 22 -8.49 -4.12 -1.67
N ASP A 23 -8.52 -4.87 -0.58
CA ASP A 23 -7.36 -5.05 0.28
C ASP A 23 -6.45 -6.15 -0.30
N PRO A 24 -5.17 -5.85 -0.58
CA PRO A 24 -4.21 -6.86 -1.00
C PRO A 24 -4.00 -7.88 0.11
N SER A 25 -3.71 -9.13 -0.27
CA SER A 25 -3.41 -10.17 0.70
C SER A 25 -2.17 -9.82 1.52
N THR A 26 -2.16 -10.19 2.81
CA THR A 26 -1.01 -9.98 3.68
C THR A 26 0.26 -10.61 3.12
N SER A 27 0.15 -11.80 2.51
CA SER A 27 1.29 -12.48 1.88
C SER A 27 1.88 -11.69 0.71
N LEU A 28 1.05 -11.00 -0.07
CA LEU A 28 1.52 -10.12 -1.15
C LEU A 28 2.17 -8.85 -0.58
N CYS A 29 1.57 -8.23 0.43
CA CYS A 29 2.14 -7.06 1.11
C CYS A 29 3.52 -7.33 1.70
N LYS A 30 3.75 -8.50 2.29
CA LYS A 30 5.04 -8.91 2.87
C LYS A 30 6.16 -9.06 1.83
N LYS A 31 5.83 -9.29 0.55
CA LYS A 31 6.84 -9.35 -0.52
C LYS A 31 7.48 -7.99 -0.82
N LEU A 32 6.81 -6.90 -0.44
CA LEU A 32 7.36 -5.55 -0.58
C LEU A 32 8.04 -5.15 0.73
N PHE A 33 9.32 -4.76 0.68
CA PHE A 33 10.12 -4.41 1.88
C PHE A 33 10.21 -5.50 2.98
N PRO A 34 10.43 -6.79 2.68
CA PRO A 34 10.20 -7.93 3.60
C PRO A 34 10.82 -7.78 5.01
N ALA A 35 11.97 -7.11 5.13
CA ALA A 35 12.64 -6.86 6.41
C ALA A 35 11.77 -6.14 7.46
N ILE A 36 10.74 -5.39 7.04
CA ILE A 36 9.87 -4.66 7.97
C ILE A 36 9.07 -5.58 8.88
N ASP A 37 8.72 -6.79 8.44
CA ASP A 37 8.03 -7.76 9.31
C ASP A 37 8.95 -8.22 10.45
N GLU A 38 10.21 -8.47 10.14
CA GLU A 38 11.23 -8.80 11.15
C GLU A 38 11.45 -7.63 12.11
N TRP A 39 11.56 -6.40 11.60
CA TRP A 39 11.70 -5.21 12.43
C TRP A 39 10.50 -5.00 13.35
N HIS A 40 9.29 -5.20 12.83
CA HIS A 40 8.06 -5.14 13.63
C HIS A 40 8.08 -6.19 14.75
N ASP A 41 8.42 -7.43 14.44
CA ASP A 41 8.47 -8.51 15.43
C ASP A 41 9.54 -8.26 16.51
N ARG A 42 10.70 -7.73 16.13
CA ARG A 42 11.77 -7.32 17.09
C ARG A 42 11.30 -6.22 18.04
N LEU A 43 10.53 -5.24 17.55
CA LEU A 43 9.98 -4.16 18.37
C LEU A 43 8.88 -4.67 19.31
N VAL A 44 7.97 -5.53 18.81
CA VAL A 44 6.89 -6.13 19.62
C VAL A 44 7.46 -7.03 20.71
N THR A 45 8.46 -7.85 20.39
CA THR A 45 9.06 -8.79 21.34
C THR A 45 9.98 -8.13 22.36
N LYS A 46 10.23 -6.80 22.27
CA LYS A 46 11.18 -6.06 23.12
C LYS A 46 12.46 -6.87 23.37
N LYS A 47 12.98 -7.56 22.35
CA LYS A 47 14.17 -8.39 22.48
C LYS A 47 15.39 -7.48 22.65
N LEU A 48 15.59 -7.02 23.88
CA LEU A 48 16.89 -6.57 24.36
C LEU A 48 17.74 -7.85 24.40
N GLY A 49 18.45 -8.14 23.31
CA GLY A 49 19.41 -9.24 23.32
C GLY A 49 20.41 -9.03 24.47
N PRO A 50 20.96 -10.12 25.05
CA PRO A 50 21.99 -10.00 26.09
C PRO A 50 23.29 -9.36 25.58
N ASP A 51 23.46 -9.31 24.25
CA ASP A 51 24.53 -8.59 23.56
C ASP A 51 23.99 -7.25 23.04
N ASN A 52 24.45 -6.17 23.67
CA ASN A 52 24.01 -4.78 23.49
C ASN A 52 24.34 -4.17 22.12
N ASN A 53 24.97 -4.92 21.22
CA ASN A 53 25.43 -4.39 19.93
C ASN A 53 24.35 -4.42 18.83
N ASN A 54 23.24 -5.16 19.03
CA ASN A 54 22.19 -5.36 18.02
C ASN A 54 20.78 -4.93 18.46
N SER A 55 20.64 -4.32 19.64
CA SER A 55 19.32 -3.91 20.14
C SER A 55 18.90 -2.56 19.53
N ILE A 56 17.88 -2.55 18.67
CA ILE A 56 17.20 -1.28 18.37
C ILE A 56 16.48 -0.82 19.63
N GLN A 57 16.76 0.41 20.04
CA GLN A 57 15.94 1.07 21.02
C GLN A 57 14.55 1.36 20.42
N PRO A 58 13.46 0.81 20.97
CA PRO A 58 12.12 1.06 20.48
C PRO A 58 11.70 2.49 20.84
N THR A 59 12.12 3.47 20.04
CA THR A 59 11.69 4.86 20.17
C THR A 59 10.37 5.08 19.43
N ALA A 60 9.63 6.13 19.81
CA ALA A 60 8.38 6.50 19.16
C ALA A 60 8.53 6.66 17.63
N ALA A 61 9.66 7.24 17.19
CA ALA A 61 9.94 7.44 15.77
C ALA A 61 10.16 6.11 15.02
N VAL A 62 10.91 5.17 15.60
CA VAL A 62 11.15 3.85 14.98
C VAL A 62 9.84 3.06 14.85
N ASN A 63 9.02 3.07 15.91
CA ASN A 63 7.72 2.40 15.89
C ASN A 63 6.79 3.01 14.83
N ALA A 64 6.71 4.34 14.77
CA ALA A 64 5.91 5.05 13.78
C ALA A 64 6.41 4.80 12.35
N PHE A 65 7.73 4.76 12.14
CA PHE A 65 8.32 4.48 10.83
C PHE A 65 7.99 3.07 10.33
N VAL A 66 8.14 2.04 11.18
CA VAL A 66 7.76 0.66 10.84
C VAL A 66 6.29 0.58 10.46
N GLN A 67 5.40 1.22 11.24
CA GLN A 67 3.97 1.27 10.91
C GLN A 67 3.69 2.02 9.60
N ALA A 68 4.39 3.13 9.35
CA ALA A 68 4.25 3.90 8.12
C ALA A 68 4.63 3.06 6.89
N ILE A 69 5.71 2.27 6.96
CA ILE A 69 6.09 1.39 5.85
C ILE A 69 5.08 0.25 5.68
N MET A 70 4.53 -0.31 6.76
CA MET A 70 3.46 -1.32 6.65
C MET A 70 2.22 -0.77 5.94
N LEU A 71 1.81 0.45 6.27
CA LEU A 71 0.71 1.14 5.61
C LEU A 71 1.04 1.50 4.16
N LEU A 72 2.28 1.92 3.91
CA LEU A 72 2.77 2.22 2.57
C LEU A 72 2.74 0.97 1.68
N ARG A 73 3.12 -0.21 2.19
CA ARG A 73 3.05 -1.47 1.41
C ARG A 73 1.64 -1.73 0.89
N LYS A 74 0.65 -1.62 1.78
CA LYS A 74 -0.76 -1.85 1.43
C LYS A 74 -1.25 -0.83 0.40
N THR A 75 -1.06 0.46 0.70
CA THR A 75 -1.54 1.55 -0.16
C THR A 75 -0.83 1.60 -1.51
N PHE A 76 0.47 1.29 -1.55
CA PHE A 76 1.24 1.18 -2.78
C PHE A 76 0.73 0.06 -3.68
N ILE A 77 0.49 -1.14 -3.13
CA ILE A 77 -0.05 -2.26 -3.92
C ILE A 77 -1.45 -1.92 -4.46
N GLN A 78 -2.32 -1.34 -3.64
CA GLN A 78 -3.66 -0.89 -4.07
C GLN A 78 -3.59 0.16 -5.18
N GLY A 79 -2.76 1.19 -5.01
CA GLY A 79 -2.61 2.28 -5.98
C GLY A 79 -1.94 1.81 -7.27
N SER A 80 -1.02 0.85 -7.18
CA SER A 80 -0.28 0.37 -8.35
C SER A 80 -1.19 -0.19 -9.44
N VAL A 81 -2.27 -0.88 -9.06
CA VAL A 81 -3.26 -1.44 -10.00
C VAL A 81 -3.83 -0.34 -10.90
N LEU A 82 -4.13 0.82 -10.32
CA LEU A 82 -4.66 1.98 -11.04
C LEU A 82 -3.58 2.71 -11.84
N MET A 83 -2.36 2.76 -11.31
CA MET A 83 -1.22 3.46 -11.96
C MET A 83 -0.66 2.72 -13.18
N THR A 84 -0.96 1.43 -13.35
CA THR A 84 -0.49 0.67 -14.53
C THR A 84 -1.05 1.19 -15.87
N LYS A 85 -2.23 1.83 -15.87
CA LYS A 85 -2.84 2.43 -17.08
C LYS A 85 -2.23 3.76 -17.49
N PRO A 86 -2.09 4.77 -16.60
CA PRO A 86 -1.51 6.07 -16.97
C PRO A 86 0.00 6.01 -17.19
N LEU A 87 0.72 5.04 -16.61
CA LEU A 87 2.19 4.97 -16.66
C LEU A 87 2.69 3.59 -17.15
N PRO A 88 2.27 3.08 -18.32
CA PRO A 88 2.50 1.69 -18.72
C PRO A 88 3.99 1.32 -18.85
N CYS A 89 4.86 2.30 -19.13
CA CYS A 89 6.29 2.09 -19.38
C CYS A 89 7.19 2.34 -18.16
N HIS A 90 6.63 2.51 -16.96
CA HIS A 90 7.43 2.78 -15.77
C HIS A 90 8.24 1.54 -15.36
N SER A 91 9.53 1.71 -15.05
CA SER A 91 10.45 0.63 -14.70
C SER A 91 10.01 -0.18 -13.47
N ILE A 92 9.28 0.46 -12.56
CA ILE A 92 8.72 -0.21 -11.37
C ILE A 92 7.89 -1.46 -11.72
N TRP A 93 7.18 -1.46 -12.86
CA TRP A 93 6.35 -2.59 -13.29
C TRP A 93 7.14 -3.83 -13.70
N GLN A 94 8.45 -3.71 -13.91
CA GLN A 94 9.34 -4.84 -14.20
C GLN A 94 9.66 -5.66 -12.94
N HIS A 95 9.32 -5.16 -11.75
CA HIS A 95 9.54 -5.88 -10.50
C HIS A 95 8.66 -7.13 -10.41
N LEU A 96 9.23 -8.24 -9.92
CA LEU A 96 8.58 -9.56 -9.88
C LEU A 96 7.24 -9.59 -9.12
N ILE A 97 7.03 -8.68 -8.17
CA ILE A 97 5.77 -8.56 -7.43
C ILE A 97 4.57 -8.28 -8.35
N PHE A 98 4.79 -7.62 -9.49
CA PHE A 98 3.72 -7.29 -10.45
C PHE A 98 3.37 -8.44 -11.38
N SER A 99 4.20 -9.48 -11.40
CA SER A 99 3.92 -10.76 -12.07
C SER A 99 3.40 -11.82 -11.09
N ASP A 100 3.29 -11.49 -9.80
CA ASP A 100 2.82 -12.41 -8.79
C ASP A 100 1.36 -12.83 -9.04
N PRO A 101 1.00 -14.13 -8.91
CA PRO A 101 -0.37 -14.57 -9.12
C PRO A 101 -1.41 -13.85 -8.24
N ALA A 102 -1.07 -13.54 -6.98
CA ALA A 102 -1.96 -12.81 -6.09
C ALA A 102 -2.15 -11.36 -6.53
N TYR A 103 -1.09 -10.73 -7.06
CA TYR A 103 -1.19 -9.38 -7.64
C TYR A 103 -2.05 -9.38 -8.91
N LEU A 104 -1.84 -10.35 -9.81
CA LEU A 104 -2.63 -10.47 -11.04
C LEU A 104 -4.12 -10.73 -10.73
N SER A 105 -4.41 -11.51 -9.69
CA SER A 105 -5.77 -11.71 -9.19
C SER A 105 -6.39 -10.41 -8.70
N LEU A 106 -5.68 -9.65 -7.86
CA LEU A 106 -6.12 -8.34 -7.37
C LEU A 106 -6.38 -7.36 -8.53
N LYS A 107 -5.47 -7.30 -9.50
CA LYS A 107 -5.60 -6.46 -10.70
C LYS A 107 -6.83 -6.84 -11.53
N ARG A 108 -7.11 -8.14 -11.69
CA ARG A 108 -8.30 -8.63 -12.40
C ARG A 108 -9.58 -8.22 -11.67
N GLU A 109 -9.63 -8.42 -10.36
CA GLU A 109 -10.81 -8.10 -9.55
C GLU A 109 -11.12 -6.59 -9.58
N ALA A 110 -10.09 -5.76 -9.44
CA ALA A 110 -10.22 -4.32 -9.56
C ALA A 110 -10.77 -3.89 -10.94
N ASN A 111 -10.31 -4.53 -12.02
CA ASN A 111 -10.83 -4.26 -13.36
C ASN A 111 -12.29 -4.69 -13.52
N ILE A 112 -12.71 -5.81 -12.93
CA ILE A 112 -14.11 -6.25 -12.92
C ILE A 112 -15.00 -5.21 -12.21
N ILE A 113 -14.55 -4.70 -11.06
CA ILE A 113 -15.29 -3.66 -10.33
C ILE A 113 -15.39 -2.39 -11.16
N ALA A 114 -14.28 -1.94 -11.78
CA ALA A 114 -14.26 -0.76 -12.62
C ALA A 114 -15.23 -0.87 -13.82
N LEU A 115 -15.27 -2.03 -14.48
CA LEU A 115 -16.19 -2.30 -15.59
C LEU A 115 -17.65 -2.27 -15.13
N LYS A 116 -17.98 -2.93 -14.01
CA LYS A 116 -19.34 -2.90 -13.44
C LYS A 116 -19.78 -1.48 -13.09
N CYS A 117 -18.91 -0.69 -12.46
CA CYS A 117 -19.21 0.71 -12.14
C CYS A 117 -19.45 1.55 -13.40
N SER A 118 -18.66 1.35 -14.46
CA SER A 118 -18.86 2.04 -15.74
C SER A 118 -20.20 1.67 -16.38
N SER A 119 -20.57 0.39 -16.37
CA SER A 119 -21.85 -0.09 -16.91
C SER A 119 -23.06 0.43 -16.13
N ILE A 120 -22.96 0.50 -14.80
CA ILE A 120 -24.01 1.07 -13.93
C ILE A 120 -24.18 2.58 -14.18
N LEU A 121 -23.08 3.30 -14.41
CA LEU A 121 -23.14 4.74 -14.73
C LEU A 121 -23.75 4.98 -16.12
N THR A 122 -23.48 4.13 -17.11
CA THR A 122 -24.09 4.24 -18.45
C THR A 122 -25.56 3.85 -18.50
N LEU A 123 -26.06 3.02 -17.58
CA LEU A 123 -27.47 2.62 -17.49
C LEU A 123 -28.35 3.65 -16.74
N LYS A 124 -27.73 4.65 -16.12
CA LYS A 124 -28.41 5.76 -15.42
C LYS A 124 -28.49 7.05 -16.25
N CYS A 125 -27.92 7.06 -17.45
CA CYS A 125 -28.11 8.10 -18.46
C CYS A 125 -29.16 7.64 -19.48
#